data_AF-M0N9P0-F1
#
_entry.id   AF-M0N9P0-F1
#
_cell.length_a   1.000
_cell.length_b   1.000
_cell.length_c   1.000
_cell.angle_alpha   90.00
_cell.angle_beta   90.00
_cell.angle_gamma   90.00
#
_symmetry.space_group_name_H-M   'P 1'
#
loop_
_entity.id
_entity.type
_entity.pdbx_description
1 polymer ?
#
loop_
_entity_poly.entity_id
_entity_poly.type
_entity_poly.pdbx_seq_one_letter_code
_entity_poly.pdbx_strand_id
1 'polypeptide(L)' 'MIMIETVKRVLGQSDGELVVECRQCGSNVDPSAESCPACSSTEIARYDISR' A
#
# COMPACT_ATOMS: atom_id res chain seq x y z
N MET A 1 2.89 13.17 23.21
CA MET A 1 2.02 12.62 22.13
C MET A 1 2.82 11.57 21.40
N ILE A 2 2.54 10.29 21.65
CA ILE A 2 3.29 9.16 21.09
C ILE A 2 2.64 8.84 19.74
N MET A 3 3.27 9.29 18.65
CA MET A 3 2.73 9.21 17.29
C MET A 3 2.41 7.76 16.85
N ILE A 4 3.09 6.77 17.46
CA ILE A 4 2.94 5.34 17.20
C ILE A 4 1.51 4.82 17.45
N GLU A 5 0.80 5.30 18.47
CA GLU A 5 -0.55 4.82 18.77
C GLU A 5 -1.57 5.31 17.74
N THR A 6 -1.33 6.48 17.14
CA THR A 6 -2.17 7.04 16.09
C THR A 6 -1.95 6.31 14.77
N VAL A 7 -0.69 6.03 14.43
CA VAL A 7 -0.34 5.23 13.25
C VAL A 7 -0.95 3.84 13.34
N LYS A 8 -0.89 3.17 14.50
CA LYS A 8 -1.54 1.87 14.71
C LYS A 8 -3.08 1.90 14.60
N ARG A 9 -3.74 2.99 14.98
CA ARG A 9 -5.19 3.16 14.79
C ARG A 9 -5.57 3.42 13.33
N VAL A 10 -4.74 4.15 12.59
CA VAL A 10 -4.96 4.43 11.16
C VAL A 10 -4.67 3.19 10.30
N LEU A 11 -3.63 2.43 10.65
CA LEU A 11 -3.23 1.21 9.94
C LEU A 11 -3.95 -0.07 10.39
N GLY A 12 -4.72 -0.01 11.48
CA GLY A 12 -5.22 -1.21 12.14
C GLY A 12 -6.73 -1.35 12.12
N GLN A 13 -7.31 -1.82 11.00
CA GLN A 13 -8.62 -2.50 10.98
C GLN A 13 -8.83 -3.56 9.86
N SER A 14 -7.78 -3.99 9.15
CA SER A 14 -7.94 -5.01 8.11
C SER A 14 -7.01 -6.20 8.38
N ASP A 15 -7.57 -7.28 8.92
CA ASP A 15 -6.90 -8.57 9.01
C ASP A 15 -6.70 -9.08 7.55
N GLY A 16 -5.45 -9.12 7.05
CA GLY A 16 -5.14 -9.59 5.69
C GLY A 16 -5.31 -8.58 4.55
N GLU A 17 -4.89 -7.32 4.74
CA GLU A 17 -4.92 -6.33 3.66
C GLU A 17 -3.73 -6.48 2.71
N LEU A 18 -4.03 -6.76 1.44
CA LEU A 18 -3.05 -6.68 0.35
C LEU A 18 -2.86 -5.21 -0.02
N VAL A 19 -1.73 -4.64 0.36
CA VAL A 19 -1.36 -3.27 -0.02
C VAL A 19 -0.56 -3.31 -1.32
N VAL A 20 -1.00 -2.54 -2.31
CA VAL A 20 -0.37 -2.47 -3.63
C VAL A 20 0.02 -1.03 -3.95
N GLU A 21 1.29 -0.83 -4.30
CA GLU A 21 1.91 0.50 -4.48
C GLU A 21 2.85 0.52 -5.70
N CYS A 22 2.91 1.66 -6.39
CA CYS A 22 3.95 1.91 -7.38
C CYS A 22 5.28 2.30 -6.71
N ARG A 23 6.34 1.55 -6.99
CA ARG A 23 7.70 1.83 -6.46
C ARG A 23 8.31 3.13 -6.97
N GLN A 24 7.80 3.66 -8.08
CA GLN A 24 8.35 4.86 -8.70
C GLN A 24 7.75 6.15 -8.13
N CYS A 25 6.44 6.21 -7.96
CA CYS A 25 5.76 7.44 -7.54
C CYS A 25 5.02 7.33 -6.20
N GLY A 26 4.96 6.15 -5.58
CA GLY A 26 4.33 5.92 -4.29
C GLY A 26 2.80 5.94 -4.31
N SER A 27 2.17 5.96 -5.48
CA SER A 27 0.71 5.90 -5.57
C SER A 27 0.21 4.51 -5.21
N ASN A 28 -0.93 4.42 -4.50
CA ASN A 28 -1.67 3.17 -4.40
C ASN A 28 -2.15 2.74 -5.80
N VAL A 29 -2.05 1.45 -6.07
CA VAL A 29 -2.38 0.87 -7.38
C VAL A 29 -3.40 -0.23 -7.17
N ASP A 30 -4.32 -0.39 -8.13
CA ASP A 30 -5.24 -1.51 -8.11
C ASP A 30 -4.47 -2.85 -8.15
N PRO A 31 -4.83 -3.87 -7.36
CA PRO A 31 -4.10 -5.14 -7.33
C PRO A 31 -3.99 -5.85 -8.69
N SER A 32 -4.98 -5.66 -9.56
CA SER A 32 -5.06 -6.23 -10.90
C SER A 32 -4.34 -5.41 -11.97
N ALA A 33 -3.89 -4.19 -11.66
CA ALA A 33 -3.19 -3.36 -12.62
C ALA A 33 -1.77 -3.86 -12.90
N GLU A 34 -1.43 -3.92 -14.19
CA GLU A 34 -0.10 -4.29 -14.67
C GLU A 34 0.87 -3.09 -14.72
N SER A 35 0.35 -1.86 -14.69
CA SER A 35 1.13 -0.63 -14.65
C SER A 35 0.46 0.45 -13.82
N CYS A 36 1.24 1.39 -13.31
CA CYS A 36 0.76 2.50 -12.52
C CYS A 36 0.00 3.49 -13.42
N PRO A 37 -1.28 3.81 -13.14
CA PRO A 37 -2.04 4.77 -13.95
C PRO A 37 -1.53 6.21 -13.83
N ALA A 38 -0.75 6.53 -12.78
CA ALA A 38 -0.24 7.89 -12.55
C ALA A 38 1.07 8.19 -13.29
N CYS A 39 1.95 7.20 -13.44
CA CYS A 39 3.30 7.40 -14.01
C CYS A 39 3.71 6.36 -15.05
N SER A 40 2.83 5.42 -15.39
CA SER A 40 3.04 4.33 -16.36
C SER A 40 4.15 3.35 -16.03
N SER A 41 4.74 3.40 -14.83
CA SER A 41 5.73 2.43 -14.37
C SER A 41 5.10 1.05 -14.14
N THR A 42 5.81 -0.02 -14.50
CA THR A 42 5.45 -1.42 -14.23
C THR A 42 6.03 -1.94 -12.92
N GLU A 43 6.80 -1.12 -12.20
CA GLU A 43 7.43 -1.51 -10.94
C GLU A 43 6.41 -1.42 -9.79
N ILE A 44 5.62 -2.48 -9.62
CA ILE A 44 4.52 -2.55 -8.65
C ILE A 44 4.93 -3.45 -7.47
N ALA A 45 4.90 -2.89 -6.26
CA ALA A 45 5.09 -3.62 -5.01
C ALA A 45 3.75 -4.13 -4.47
N ARG A 46 3.76 -5.35 -3.91
CA ARG A 46 2.61 -5.98 -3.25
C ARG A 46 3.06 -6.45 -1.88
N TYR A 47 2.35 -6.03 -0.85
CA TYR A 47 2.63 -6.37 0.54
C TYR A 47 1.43 -7.13 1.09
N ASP A 48 1.64 -8.39 1.42
CA ASP A 48 0.71 -9.14 2.27
C ASP A 48 1.01 -8.73 3.71
N ILE A 49 0.14 -7.93 4.30
CA ILE A 49 0.28 -7.49 5.70
C ILE A 49 -0.56 -8.44 6.56
N SER A 50 -0.10 -9.68 6.66
CA SER A 50 -0.59 -10.64 7.65
C SER A 50 0.10 -10.40 9.01
N ARG A 51 -0.66 -10.61 10.09
CA ARG A 51 -0.25 -10.29 11.46
C ARG A 51 0.49 -11.42 12.15
#